data_AF-A0A2D9MUD2-F1
#
_entry.id   AF-A0A2D9MUD2-F1
#
_cell.length_a   1.000
_cell.length_b   1.000
_cell.length_c   1.000
_cell.angle_alpha   90.00
_cell.angle_beta   90.00
_cell.angle_gamma   90.00
#
_symmetry.space_group_name_H-M   'P 1'
#
loop_
_entity.id
_entity.type
_entity.pdbx_description
1 polymer ?
#
loop_
_entity_poly.entity_id
_entity_poly.type
_entity_poly.pdbx_seq_one_letter_code
_entity_poly.pdbx_strand_id
1 'polypeptide(L)' 'MALDTRQNLGSFDYIIIGAGTAGCLLANRLSKDPSSNVLLLEAGGYDNYFWIKIPVGYLYT' A
#
# COMPACT_ATOMS: atom_id res chain seq x y z
N MET A 1 -13.06 -26.99 -9.97
CA MET A 1 -12.03 -27.25 -8.93
C MET A 1 -11.48 -25.88 -8.53
N ALA A 2 -12.09 -25.23 -7.55
CA ALA A 2 -11.60 -23.95 -7.05
C ALA A 2 -10.33 -24.24 -6.25
N LEU A 3 -9.20 -23.68 -6.69
CA LEU A 3 -7.94 -23.78 -5.96
C LEU A 3 -8.12 -23.13 -4.59
N ASP A 4 -7.62 -23.77 -3.53
CA ASP A 4 -7.53 -23.18 -2.20
C ASP A 4 -6.62 -21.94 -2.28
N THR A 5 -7.22 -20.75 -2.30
CA THR A 5 -6.55 -19.47 -2.50
C THR A 5 -5.82 -18.95 -1.26
N ARG A 6 -5.68 -19.77 -0.21
CA ARG A 6 -4.98 -19.36 1.02
C ARG A 6 -3.47 -19.38 0.83
N GLN A 7 -2.89 -18.19 0.71
CA GLN A 7 -1.44 -18.00 0.70
C GLN A 7 -0.95 -17.76 2.14
N ASN A 8 0.05 -18.54 2.57
CA ASN A 8 0.79 -18.26 3.80
C ASN A 8 1.96 -17.32 3.47
N LEU A 9 1.84 -16.06 3.90
CA LEU A 9 2.82 -15.00 3.60
C LEU A 9 3.97 -14.94 4.63
N GLY A 10 4.01 -15.83 5.62
CA GLY A 10 4.95 -15.81 6.73
C GLY A 10 4.46 -14.98 7.93
N SER A 11 5.39 -14.69 8.85
CA SER A 11 5.13 -13.89 10.05
C SER A 11 5.57 -12.44 9.86
N PHE A 12 4.80 -11.52 10.43
CA PHE A 12 5.09 -10.08 10.40
C PHE A 12 4.94 -9.50 11.79
N ASP A 13 5.77 -8.52 12.12
CA ASP A 13 5.70 -7.77 13.37
C ASP A 13 4.58 -6.73 13.31
N TYR A 14 4.34 -6.17 12.12
CA TYR A 14 3.31 -5.19 11.86
C TYR A 14 2.53 -5.55 10.60
N ILE A 15 1.20 -5.48 10.69
CA ILE A 15 0.28 -5.60 9.55
C ILE A 15 -0.49 -4.28 9.44
N ILE A 16 -0.28 -3.57 8.34
CA ILE A 16 -0.93 -2.30 8.02
C ILE A 16 -1.97 -2.56 6.92
N ILE A 17 -3.23 -2.23 7.19
CA ILE A 17 -4.33 -2.35 6.24
C ILE A 17 -4.61 -0.96 5.64
N GLY A 18 -4.42 -0.84 4.34
CA GLY A 18 -4.55 0.38 3.54
C GLY A 18 -3.21 1.06 3.26
N ALA A 19 -2.78 1.13 1.99
CA ALA A 19 -1.64 1.90 1.48
C ALA A 19 -1.99 3.34 1.10
N GLY A 20 -2.99 3.94 1.75
CA GLY A 20 -3.22 5.38 1.70
C GLY A 20 -2.08 6.18 2.37
N THR A 21 -2.24 7.50 2.48
CA THR A 21 -1.19 8.41 2.97
C THR A 21 -0.64 8.01 4.35
N ALA A 22 -1.52 7.70 5.31
CA ALA A 22 -1.09 7.31 6.66
C ALA A 22 -0.41 5.94 6.68
N GLY A 23 -0.95 4.97 5.94
CA GLY A 23 -0.39 3.61 5.88
C GLY A 23 0.99 3.59 5.23
N CYS A 24 1.18 4.32 4.14
CA CYS A 24 2.49 4.52 3.52
C CYS A 24 3.50 5.18 4.47
N LEU A 25 3.07 6.17 5.25
CA LEU A 25 3.95 6.89 6.16
C LEU A 25 4.38 6.02 7.35
N LEU A 26 3.44 5.24 7.92
CA LEU A 26 3.73 4.24 8.94
C LEU A 26 4.65 3.14 8.42
N ALA A 27 4.35 2.57 7.25
CA ALA A 27 5.16 1.52 6.63
C ALA A 27 6.60 1.99 6.44
N ASN A 28 6.81 3.19 5.87
CA ASN A 28 8.13 3.80 5.70
C ASN A 28 8.86 4.04 7.03
N ARG A 29 8.14 4.38 8.11
CA ARG A 29 8.78 4.63 9.40
C ARG A 29 9.20 3.35 10.11
N LEU A 30 8.34 2.34 10.08
CA LEU A 30 8.54 1.06 10.76
C LEU A 30 9.56 0.19 10.01
N SER A 31 9.53 0.19 8.67
CA SER A 31 10.49 -0.58 7.85
C SER A 31 11.91 -0.03 7.84
N LYS A 32 12.16 1.15 8.43
CA LYS A 32 13.51 1.69 8.62
C LYS A 32 14.35 0.84 9.57
N ASP A 33 13.71 0.13 10.50
CA ASP A 33 14.40 -0.83 11.33
C ASP A 33 14.51 -2.16 10.56
N PRO A 34 15.73 -2.62 10.21
CA PRO A 34 15.90 -3.87 9.46
C PRO A 34 15.49 -5.13 10.24
N SER A 35 15.25 -5.01 11.56
CA SER A 35 14.71 -6.12 12.36
C SER A 35 13.20 -6.24 12.30
N SER A 36 12.50 -5.24 11.76
CA SER A 36 11.03 -5.21 11.68
C SER A 36 10.53 -5.71 10.33
N ASN A 37 9.67 -6.74 10.36
CA ASN A 37 8.95 -7.24 9.19
C ASN A 37 7.57 -6.57 9.11
N VAL A 38 7.35 -5.79 8.06
CA VAL A 38 6.11 -5.00 7.88
C VAL A 38 5.36 -5.48 6.65
N LEU A 39 4.11 -5.92 6.85
CA LEU A 39 3.17 -6.21 5.77
C LEU A 39 2.24 -5.02 5.54
N LEU A 40 2.22 -4.48 4.32
CA LEU A 40 1.26 -3.46 3.89
C LEU A 40 0.29 -4.07 2.88
N LEU A 41 -1.00 -4.04 3.19
CA LEU A 41 -2.06 -4.54 2.32
C LEU A 41 -2.88 -3.38 1.77
N GLU A 42 -3.17 -3.38 0.48
CA GLU A 42 -4.05 -2.41 -0.17
C GLU A 42 -5.06 -3.16 -1.03
N ALA A 43 -6.34 -2.82 -0.89
CA ALA A 43 -7.39 -3.44 -1.69
C ALA A 43 -7.47 -2.81 -3.09
N GLY A 44 -7.12 -1.52 -3.18
CA GLY A 44 -7.04 -0.79 -4.43
C GLY A 44 -5.95 -1.30 -5.37
N GLY A 45 -6.15 -1.04 -6.65
CA GLY A 45 -5.14 -1.26 -7.67
C GLY A 45 -4.10 -0.14 -7.70
N TYR A 46 -3.19 -0.24 -8.66
CA TYR A 46 -2.27 0.86 -8.94
C TYR A 46 -3.04 2.11 -9.40
N ASP A 47 -2.83 3.25 -8.76
CA ASP A 47 -3.37 4.56 -9.18
C ASP A 47 -2.66 5.06 -10.45
N ASN A 48 -2.92 4.37 -11.57
CA ASN A 48 -2.36 4.66 -12.89
C ASN A 48 -3.30 5.53 -13.75
N TYR A 49 -4.37 6.06 -13.16
CA TYR A 49 -5.32 6.91 -13.87
C TYR A 49 -4.65 8.23 -14.27
N PHE A 50 -4.63 8.50 -15.58
CA PHE A 50 -3.92 9.64 -16.17
C PHE A 50 -4.24 10.98 -15.50
N TRP A 51 -5.51 11.19 -15.15
CA TRP A 51 -5.98 12.43 -14.53
C TRP A 51 -5.52 12.63 -13.07
N ILE A 52 -5.06 11.60 -12.36
CA ILE A 52 -4.48 11.75 -11.01
C ILE A 52 -3.13 12.50 -11.08
N LYS A 53 -2.42 12.42 -12.21
CA LYS A 53 -1.11 13.07 -12.41
C LYS A 53 -1.21 14.51 -12.89
N ILE A 54 -2.38 14.93 -13.39
CA ILE A 54 -2.59 16.29 -13.89
C ILE A 54 -2.96 17.17 -12.69
N PRO A 55 -2.18 18.22 -12.39
CA PRO A 55 -2.52 19.15 -11.32
C PRO A 55 -3.87 19.84 -11.61
N VAL A 56 -4.76 19.88 -10.62
CA VAL A 56 -6.09 20.52 -10.72
C VAL A 56 -6.01 21.99 -11.19
N GLY A 57 -4.88 22.67 -10.97
CA GLY A 57 -4.64 24.04 -11.43
C GLY A 57 -4.63 24.23 -12.95
N TYR A 58 -4.59 23.16 -13.75
CA TYR A 58 -4.61 23.23 -15.23
C TYR A 58 -6.02 23.45 -15.82
N LEU A 59 -7.10 23.26 -15.04
CA LEU A 59 -8.48 23.40 -15.50
C LEU A 59 -9.06 24.82 -15.35
N TYR A 60 -8.31 25.75 -14.74
CA TYR A 60 -8.75 27.11 -14.40
C TYR A 60 -7.80 28.20 -14.93
N THR A 61 -7.43 28.14 -16.21
CA THR A 61 -6.79 29.24 -16.95
C THR A 61 -7.62 29.63 -18.16
#